data_AF-A0A7X7DV81-F1
#
_entry.id   AF-A0A7X7DV81-F1
#
_cell.length_a   1.000
_cell.length_b   1.000
_cell.length_c   1.000
_cell.angle_alpha   90.00
_cell.angle_beta   90.00
_cell.angle_gamma   90.00
#
_symmetry.space_group_name_H-M   'P 1'
#
loop_
_entity.id
_entity.type
_entity.pdbx_description
1 polymer ?
#
loop_
_entity_poly.entity_id
_entity_poly.type
_entity_poly.pdbx_seq_one_letter_code
_entity_poly.pdbx_strand_id
1 'polypeptide(L)'
;ISALLEGISGISDSSERVAASAQELGASSEELAASAETVTRETEKMSSIFGDIEGKISSLSSTAEGLNETSKEGSIDAAALIHQLSVLKAMKADDFADIAEDAIKAHKGWVANLKKFVEGGQWDLETNPQRCRFGIFLSFIERPEGASEELWSGILSMHEKLHGLGHTVNDAMQRGESGKAREVLKETVALSERLSASLLRVVEICRGQGEQEREASGLPALPERTR
;
A
#
# COMPACT_ATOMS: atom_id res chain seq x y z
N ILE A 1 -82.16 -33.34 29.37
CA ILE A 1 -81.79 -32.11 30.11
C ILE A 1 -80.31 -32.14 30.51
N SER A 2 -79.78 -33.17 31.20
CA SER A 2 -78.34 -33.27 31.53
C SER A 2 -77.37 -33.11 30.36
N ALA A 3 -77.52 -33.89 29.28
CA ALA A 3 -76.62 -33.79 28.11
C ALA A 3 -76.65 -32.39 27.43
N LEU A 4 -77.75 -31.66 27.58
CA LEU A 4 -77.92 -30.31 27.04
C LEU A 4 -77.21 -29.27 27.92
N LEU A 5 -77.27 -29.45 29.25
CA LEU A 5 -76.50 -28.66 30.22
C LEU A 5 -74.98 -28.89 30.08
N GLU A 6 -74.55 -30.14 29.87
CA GLU A 6 -73.14 -30.48 29.58
C GLU A 6 -72.66 -29.84 28.27
N GLY A 7 -73.47 -29.88 27.21
CA GLY A 7 -73.16 -29.19 25.95
C GLY A 7 -73.04 -27.67 26.11
N ILE A 8 -73.93 -27.05 26.90
CA ILE A 8 -73.87 -25.61 27.20
C ILE A 8 -72.61 -25.28 28.03
N SER A 9 -72.26 -26.10 29.01
CA SER A 9 -71.03 -25.93 29.81
C SER A 9 -69.78 -26.03 28.94
N GLY A 10 -69.69 -27.02 28.04
CA GLY A 10 -68.54 -27.17 27.14
C GLY A 10 -68.39 -26.03 26.13
N ILE A 11 -69.51 -25.46 25.68
CA ILE A 11 -69.51 -24.24 24.83
C ILE A 11 -69.06 -23.03 25.65
N SER A 12 -69.49 -22.92 26.91
CA SER A 12 -69.06 -21.84 27.81
C SER A 12 -67.56 -21.86 28.02
N ASP A 13 -67.00 -23.01 28.40
CA ASP A 13 -65.54 -23.19 28.59
C ASP A 13 -64.75 -22.91 27.31
N SER A 14 -65.27 -23.36 26.16
CA SER A 14 -64.65 -23.08 24.86
C SER A 14 -64.69 -21.59 24.52
N SER A 15 -65.77 -20.89 24.86
CA SER A 15 -65.91 -19.44 24.64
C SER A 15 -64.95 -18.65 25.54
N GLU A 16 -64.79 -19.04 26.80
CA GLU A 16 -63.80 -18.45 27.71
C GLU A 16 -62.38 -18.64 27.20
N ARG A 17 -62.03 -19.84 26.73
CA ARG A 17 -60.71 -20.12 26.14
C ARG A 17 -60.46 -19.29 24.88
N VAL A 18 -61.46 -19.14 24.01
CA VAL A 18 -61.36 -18.28 22.82
C VAL A 18 -61.16 -16.81 23.22
N ALA A 19 -61.89 -16.33 24.23
CA ALA A 19 -61.73 -14.96 24.73
C ALA A 19 -60.31 -14.72 25.29
N ALA A 20 -59.78 -15.66 26.06
CA ALA A 20 -58.40 -15.59 26.59
C ALA A 20 -57.37 -15.61 25.46
N SER A 21 -57.49 -16.51 24.48
CA SER A 21 -56.60 -16.55 23.32
C SER A 21 -56.69 -15.29 22.46
N ALA A 22 -57.87 -14.67 22.33
CA ALA A 22 -58.02 -13.41 21.62
C ALA A 22 -57.32 -12.25 22.35
N GLN A 23 -57.34 -12.24 23.69
CA GLN A 23 -56.60 -11.27 24.50
C GLN A 23 -55.08 -11.44 24.36
N GLU A 24 -54.57 -12.68 24.44
CA GLU A 24 -53.14 -12.97 24.22
C GLU A 24 -52.69 -12.58 22.81
N LEU A 25 -53.50 -12.86 21.79
CA LEU A 25 -53.22 -12.47 20.42
C LEU A 25 -53.20 -10.94 20.24
N GLY A 26 -54.09 -10.23 20.94
CA GLY A 26 -54.09 -8.77 21.00
C GLY A 26 -52.78 -8.22 21.58
N ALA A 27 -52.37 -8.73 22.75
CA ALA A 27 -51.11 -8.35 23.39
C ALA A 27 -49.88 -8.67 22.50
N SER A 28 -49.85 -9.85 21.88
CA SER A 28 -48.77 -10.23 20.96
C SER A 28 -48.73 -9.34 19.72
N SER A 29 -49.89 -8.91 19.22
CA SER A 29 -49.99 -7.99 18.08
C SER A 29 -49.48 -6.59 18.43
N GLU A 30 -49.75 -6.10 19.65
CA GLU A 30 -49.20 -4.84 20.18
C GLU A 30 -47.67 -4.90 20.33
N GLU A 31 -47.15 -6.01 20.86
CA GLU A 31 -45.70 -6.22 21.00
C GLU A 31 -44.99 -6.31 19.64
N LEU A 32 -45.61 -6.96 18.65
CA LEU A 32 -45.13 -6.99 17.27
C LEU A 32 -45.11 -5.60 16.63
N ALA A 33 -46.15 -4.78 16.86
CA ALA A 33 -46.19 -3.41 16.35
C ALA A 33 -45.05 -2.56 16.95
N ALA A 34 -44.83 -2.64 18.27
CA ALA A 34 -43.73 -1.96 18.94
C ALA A 34 -42.34 -2.44 18.45
N SER A 35 -42.21 -3.74 18.19
CA SER A 35 -40.98 -4.32 17.63
C SER A 35 -40.74 -3.83 16.20
N ALA A 36 -41.78 -3.77 15.36
CA ALA A 36 -41.68 -3.27 14.00
C ALA A 36 -41.31 -1.79 13.94
N GLU A 37 -41.85 -0.98 14.85
CA GLU A 37 -41.46 0.43 15.01
C GLU A 37 -39.99 0.56 15.43
N THR A 38 -39.54 -0.28 16.36
CA THR A 38 -38.13 -0.34 16.79
C THR A 38 -37.20 -0.68 15.63
N VAL A 39 -37.52 -1.72 14.85
CA VAL A 39 -36.73 -2.13 13.67
C VAL A 39 -36.67 -1.01 12.64
N THR A 40 -37.79 -0.32 12.40
CA THR A 40 -37.85 0.81 11.46
C THR A 40 -36.90 1.91 11.91
N ARG A 41 -36.97 2.32 13.19
CA ARG A 41 -36.10 3.34 13.78
C ARG A 41 -34.62 2.96 13.72
N GLU A 42 -34.26 1.71 14.00
CA GLU A 42 -32.87 1.25 13.89
C GLU A 42 -32.39 1.21 12.42
N THR A 43 -33.27 0.89 11.48
CA THR A 43 -32.96 0.91 10.04
C THR A 43 -32.70 2.32 9.53
N GLU A 44 -33.51 3.30 9.95
CA GLU A 44 -33.30 4.72 9.65
C GLU A 44 -31.98 5.23 10.24
N LYS A 45 -31.68 4.88 11.49
CA LYS A 45 -30.40 5.20 12.13
C LYS A 45 -29.22 4.59 11.38
N MET A 46 -29.33 3.34 10.94
CA MET A 46 -28.31 2.68 10.14
C MET A 46 -28.10 3.41 8.80
N SER A 47 -29.18 3.81 8.13
CA SER A 47 -29.11 4.60 6.90
C SER A 47 -28.39 5.94 7.12
N SER A 48 -28.64 6.62 8.24
CA SER A 48 -27.94 7.85 8.61
C SER A 48 -26.44 7.61 8.82
N ILE A 49 -26.08 6.54 9.53
CA ILE A 49 -24.68 6.16 9.77
C ILE A 49 -23.96 5.88 8.45
N PHE A 50 -24.61 5.18 7.51
CA PHE A 50 -24.03 4.94 6.18
C PHE A 50 -23.80 6.24 5.40
N GLY A 51 -24.73 7.21 5.48
CA GLY A 51 -24.53 8.53 4.90
C GLY A 51 -23.34 9.28 5.51
N ASP A 52 -23.16 9.22 6.83
CA ASP A 52 -22.00 9.82 7.51
C ASP A 52 -20.68 9.14 7.11
N ILE A 53 -20.68 7.82 6.96
CA ILE A 53 -19.51 7.06 6.50
C ILE A 53 -19.16 7.45 5.06
N GLU A 54 -20.14 7.54 4.16
CA GLU A 54 -19.94 7.98 2.78
C GLU A 54 -19.32 9.38 2.72
N GLY A 55 -19.83 10.32 3.51
CA GLY A 55 -19.27 11.68 3.60
C GLY A 55 -17.82 11.69 4.10
N LYS A 56 -17.49 10.85 5.09
CA LYS A 56 -16.12 10.69 5.61
C LYS A 56 -15.18 10.05 4.58
N ILE A 57 -15.63 9.04 3.85
CA ILE A 57 -14.85 8.40 2.77
C ILE A 57 -14.54 9.42 1.67
N SER A 58 -15.52 10.22 1.26
CA SER A 58 -15.32 11.31 0.29
C SER A 58 -14.29 12.34 0.77
N SER A 59 -14.40 12.78 2.02
CA SER A 59 -13.43 13.71 2.63
C SER A 59 -12.01 13.11 2.70
N LEU A 60 -11.91 11.82 3.03
CA LEU A 60 -10.63 11.10 3.06
C LEU A 60 -10.01 11.00 1.67
N SER A 61 -10.82 10.75 0.62
CA SER A 61 -10.36 10.73 -0.77
C SER A 61 -9.77 12.10 -1.17
N SER A 62 -10.47 13.19 -0.88
CA SER A 62 -9.98 14.55 -1.17
C SER A 62 -8.71 14.87 -0.38
N THR A 63 -8.60 14.44 0.88
CA THR A 63 -7.39 14.60 1.68
C THR A 63 -6.21 13.82 1.08
N ALA A 64 -6.45 12.59 0.61
CA ALA A 64 -5.43 11.76 -0.04
C ALA A 64 -4.94 12.38 -1.36
N GLU A 65 -5.84 12.94 -2.16
CA GLU A 65 -5.49 13.71 -3.36
C GLU A 65 -4.64 14.95 -3.03
N GLY A 66 -5.02 15.70 -2.00
CA GLY A 66 -4.23 16.85 -1.51
C GLY A 66 -2.83 16.44 -1.07
N LEU A 67 -2.71 15.36 -0.29
CA LEU A 67 -1.41 14.82 0.15
C LEU A 67 -0.55 14.36 -1.03
N ASN A 68 -1.17 13.77 -2.06
CA ASN A 68 -0.50 13.36 -3.28
C ASN A 68 0.11 14.56 -4.03
N GLU A 69 -0.63 15.67 -4.12
CA GLU A 69 -0.10 16.90 -4.74
C GLU A 69 1.01 17.54 -3.91
N THR A 70 0.83 17.70 -2.59
CA THR A 70 1.88 18.21 -1.71
C THR A 70 3.15 17.35 -1.76
N SER A 71 3.03 16.02 -1.83
CA SER A 71 4.18 15.13 -1.97
C SER A 71 4.92 15.35 -3.30
N LYS A 72 4.21 15.66 -4.38
CA LYS A 72 4.79 15.93 -5.68
C LYS A 72 5.51 17.29 -5.69
N GLU A 73 4.86 18.34 -5.19
CA GLU A 73 5.47 19.66 -5.01
C GLU A 73 6.74 19.58 -4.14
N GLY A 74 6.66 18.92 -2.98
CA GLY A 74 7.80 18.75 -2.09
C GLY A 74 8.96 17.97 -2.73
N SER A 75 8.68 17.03 -3.64
CA SER A 75 9.72 16.32 -4.38
C SER A 75 10.41 17.23 -5.42
N ILE A 76 9.66 18.09 -6.09
CA ILE A 76 10.20 19.10 -7.02
C ILE A 76 11.06 20.11 -6.27
N ASP A 77 10.57 20.61 -5.12
CA ASP A 77 11.32 21.55 -4.28
C ASP A 77 12.60 20.93 -3.73
N ALA A 78 12.52 19.68 -3.25
CA ALA A 78 13.69 18.94 -2.79
C ALA A 78 14.71 18.74 -3.92
N ALA A 79 14.26 18.42 -5.14
CA ALA A 79 15.15 18.29 -6.30
C ALA A 79 15.83 19.63 -6.64
N ALA A 80 15.10 20.74 -6.61
CA ALA A 80 15.66 22.07 -6.82
C ALA A 80 16.72 22.44 -5.75
N LEU A 81 16.41 22.17 -4.48
CA LEU A 81 17.34 22.41 -3.36
C LEU A 81 18.59 21.53 -3.44
N ILE A 82 18.43 20.23 -3.74
CA ILE A 82 19.55 19.31 -3.93
C ILE A 82 20.40 19.78 -5.10
N HIS A 83 19.81 20.13 -6.25
CA HIS A 83 20.56 20.65 -7.39
C HIS A 83 21.37 21.90 -7.04
N GLN A 84 20.79 22.83 -6.26
CA GLN A 84 21.52 24.01 -5.75
C GLN A 84 22.64 23.65 -4.76
N LEU A 85 22.43 22.64 -3.91
CA LEU A 85 23.41 22.15 -2.94
C LEU A 85 24.50 21.27 -3.57
N SER A 86 24.22 20.56 -4.66
CA SER A 86 25.19 19.75 -5.41
C SER A 86 26.28 20.63 -6.02
N VAL A 87 25.95 21.89 -6.35
CA VAL A 87 26.94 22.91 -6.72
C VAL A 87 27.87 23.25 -5.53
N LEU A 88 27.43 23.04 -4.29
CA LEU A 88 28.15 23.36 -3.05
C LEU A 88 28.79 22.14 -2.36
N LYS A 89 28.33 20.92 -2.67
CA LYS A 89 28.86 19.64 -2.19
C LYS A 89 28.73 18.59 -3.30
N ALA A 90 29.86 18.14 -3.85
CA ALA A 90 29.89 16.93 -4.66
C ALA A 90 29.44 15.73 -3.79
N MET A 91 28.43 14.99 -4.27
CA MET A 91 28.03 13.71 -3.66
C MET A 91 29.21 12.76 -3.69
N LYS A 92 29.55 12.13 -2.56
CA LYS A 92 30.68 11.19 -2.53
C LYS A 92 30.26 9.85 -3.11
N ALA A 93 31.23 9.12 -3.65
CA ALA A 93 31.00 7.76 -4.14
C ALA A 93 30.38 6.86 -3.05
N ASP A 94 30.86 6.96 -1.81
CA ASP A 94 30.30 6.24 -0.66
C ASP A 94 28.82 6.56 -0.38
N ASP A 95 28.40 7.82 -0.55
CA ASP A 95 27.00 8.22 -0.34
C ASP A 95 26.09 7.53 -1.37
N PHE A 96 26.56 7.42 -2.62
CA PHE A 96 25.83 6.69 -3.65
C PHE A 96 25.73 5.20 -3.34
N ALA A 97 26.82 4.60 -2.88
CA ALA A 97 26.87 3.18 -2.53
C ALA A 97 25.81 2.83 -1.48
N ASP A 98 25.71 3.63 -0.41
CA ASP A 98 24.69 3.47 0.62
C ASP A 98 23.26 3.51 0.04
N ILE A 99 23.01 4.44 -0.88
CA ILE A 99 21.69 4.62 -1.49
C ILE A 99 21.35 3.45 -2.44
N ALA A 100 22.33 2.95 -3.20
CA ALA A 100 22.14 1.79 -4.05
C ALA A 100 21.87 0.51 -3.24
N GLU A 101 22.56 0.31 -2.11
CA GLU A 101 22.30 -0.80 -1.18
C GLU A 101 20.89 -0.73 -0.60
N ASP A 102 20.44 0.46 -0.18
CA ASP A 102 19.09 0.67 0.32
C ASP A 102 18.02 0.47 -0.77
N ALA A 103 18.30 0.88 -2.00
CA ALA A 103 17.44 0.60 -3.14
C ALA A 103 17.29 -0.93 -3.36
N ILE A 104 18.36 -1.71 -3.26
CA ILE A 104 18.30 -3.17 -3.36
C ILE A 104 17.39 -3.76 -2.28
N LYS A 105 17.55 -3.33 -1.02
CA LYS A 105 16.72 -3.80 0.11
C LYS A 105 15.24 -3.45 -0.12
N ALA A 106 14.95 -2.22 -0.53
CA ALA A 106 13.60 -1.74 -0.77
C ALA A 106 12.90 -2.52 -1.88
N HIS A 107 13.56 -2.73 -3.03
CA HIS A 107 12.97 -3.47 -4.15
C HIS A 107 12.78 -4.97 -3.84
N LYS A 108 13.67 -5.59 -3.06
CA LYS A 108 13.45 -6.96 -2.55
C LYS A 108 12.19 -7.04 -1.69
N GLY A 109 11.97 -6.06 -0.81
CA GLY A 109 10.75 -5.95 -0.02
C GLY A 109 9.50 -5.76 -0.88
N TRP A 110 9.58 -4.87 -1.88
CA TRP A 110 8.51 -4.62 -2.83
C TRP A 110 8.10 -5.89 -3.59
N VAL A 111 9.06 -6.67 -4.10
CA VAL A 111 8.78 -7.95 -4.75
C VAL A 111 8.18 -8.97 -3.79
N ALA A 112 8.62 -9.02 -2.53
CA ALA A 112 8.05 -9.91 -1.53
C ALA A 112 6.58 -9.59 -1.25
N ASN A 113 6.21 -8.31 -1.19
CA ASN A 113 4.82 -7.89 -1.05
C ASN A 113 4.00 -8.16 -2.32
N LEU A 114 4.60 -8.01 -3.51
CA LEU A 114 3.93 -8.38 -4.76
C LEU A 114 3.58 -9.87 -4.82
N LYS A 115 4.47 -10.74 -4.30
CA LYS A 115 4.18 -12.17 -4.13
C LYS A 115 2.99 -12.42 -3.21
N LYS A 116 2.96 -11.78 -2.04
CA LYS A 116 1.84 -11.88 -1.09
C LYS A 116 0.51 -11.44 -1.71
N PHE A 117 0.53 -10.37 -2.49
CA PHE A 117 -0.67 -9.90 -3.20
C PHE A 117 -1.22 -10.96 -4.17
N VAL A 118 -0.36 -11.58 -4.97
CA VAL A 118 -0.76 -12.68 -5.88
C VAL A 118 -1.27 -13.92 -5.12
N GLU A 119 -0.86 -14.10 -3.87
CA GLU A 119 -1.32 -15.16 -2.96
C GLU A 119 -2.64 -14.82 -2.23
N GLY A 120 -3.26 -13.67 -2.53
CA GLY A 120 -4.54 -13.23 -1.94
C GLY A 120 -4.41 -12.14 -0.89
N GLY A 121 -3.23 -11.54 -0.74
CA GLY A 121 -3.01 -10.36 0.10
C GLY A 121 -3.67 -9.09 -0.47
N GLN A 122 -3.66 -8.02 0.32
CA GLN A 122 -4.13 -6.71 -0.11
C GLN A 122 -3.09 -6.01 -1.01
N TRP A 123 -3.56 -5.16 -1.93
CA TRP A 123 -2.71 -4.33 -2.78
C TRP A 123 -2.29 -3.06 -2.04
N ASP A 124 -0.98 -2.85 -1.88
CA ASP A 124 -0.40 -1.68 -1.21
C ASP A 124 0.86 -1.15 -1.91
N LEU A 125 1.05 -1.47 -3.18
CA LEU A 125 2.29 -1.22 -3.91
C LEU A 125 2.21 0.00 -4.84
N GLU A 126 3.25 0.83 -4.81
CA GLU A 126 3.48 1.89 -5.79
C GLU A 126 4.15 1.29 -7.04
N THR A 127 3.51 1.46 -8.20
CA THR A 127 3.99 0.97 -9.50
C THR A 127 4.44 2.09 -10.43
N ASN A 128 4.35 3.35 -10.01
CA ASN A 128 5.00 4.45 -10.71
C ASN A 128 6.50 4.49 -10.34
N PRO A 129 7.40 4.24 -11.29
CA PRO A 129 8.84 4.18 -11.01
C PRO A 129 9.38 5.51 -10.47
N GLN A 130 8.79 6.65 -10.83
CA GLN A 130 9.25 7.97 -10.39
C GLN A 130 8.83 8.32 -8.96
N ARG A 131 8.02 7.47 -8.31
CA ARG A 131 7.47 7.71 -6.98
C ARG A 131 8.07 6.83 -5.90
N CYS A 132 8.85 5.82 -6.28
CA CYS A 132 9.64 5.08 -5.31
C CYS A 132 10.82 5.95 -4.85
N ARG A 133 11.35 5.71 -3.64
CA ARG A 133 12.47 6.50 -3.09
C ARG A 133 13.68 6.53 -4.03
N PHE A 134 13.96 5.41 -4.71
CA PHE A 134 15.07 5.33 -5.66
C PHE A 134 14.78 6.10 -6.95
N GLY A 135 13.57 6.05 -7.49
CA GLY A 135 13.18 6.84 -8.66
C GLY A 135 13.18 8.34 -8.40
N ILE A 136 12.70 8.75 -7.21
CA ILE A 136 12.86 10.13 -6.74
C ILE A 136 14.35 10.48 -6.72
N PHE A 137 15.19 9.62 -6.15
CA PHE A 137 16.64 9.82 -6.12
C PHE A 137 17.26 10.00 -7.50
N LEU A 138 16.92 9.13 -8.46
CA LEU A 138 17.40 9.17 -9.84
C LEU A 138 17.07 10.49 -10.57
N SER A 139 16.06 11.25 -10.13
CA SER A 139 15.67 12.51 -10.76
C SER A 139 16.65 13.67 -10.52
N PHE A 140 17.56 13.53 -9.55
CA PHE A 140 18.46 14.62 -9.13
C PHE A 140 19.93 14.19 -8.99
N ILE A 141 20.27 12.99 -9.43
CA ILE A 141 21.66 12.50 -9.45
C ILE A 141 22.13 12.20 -10.86
N GLU A 142 23.43 12.33 -11.04
CA GLU A 142 24.10 11.88 -12.25
C GLU A 142 24.62 10.45 -12.08
N ARG A 143 24.98 9.83 -13.20
CA ARG A 143 25.67 8.54 -13.22
C ARG A 143 26.95 8.65 -12.38
N PRO A 144 27.21 7.71 -11.46
CA PRO A 144 28.48 7.65 -10.73
C PRO A 144 29.68 7.62 -11.66
N GLU A 145 30.75 8.31 -11.27
CA GLU A 145 32.02 8.23 -11.98
C GLU A 145 32.50 6.77 -12.02
N GLY A 146 33.10 6.33 -13.13
CA GLY A 146 33.56 4.94 -13.28
C GLY A 146 32.47 3.91 -13.65
N ALA A 147 31.18 4.21 -13.47
CA ALA A 147 30.10 3.39 -14.03
C ALA A 147 29.99 3.60 -15.54
N SER A 148 29.93 2.52 -16.32
CA SER A 148 29.75 2.62 -17.78
C SER A 148 28.35 3.11 -18.14
N GLU A 149 28.22 3.79 -19.29
CA GLU A 149 26.92 4.21 -19.83
C GLU A 149 25.95 3.03 -20.01
N GLU A 150 26.47 1.87 -20.45
CA GLU A 150 25.68 0.66 -20.65
C GLU A 150 25.13 0.11 -19.32
N LEU A 151 25.96 0.07 -18.27
CA LEU A 151 25.52 -0.36 -16.95
C LEU A 151 24.44 0.57 -16.40
N TRP A 152 24.65 1.88 -16.54
CA TRP A 152 23.75 2.90 -16.03
C TRP A 152 22.40 2.90 -16.74
N SER A 153 22.40 3.01 -18.07
CA SER A 153 21.18 2.94 -18.89
C SER A 153 20.43 1.61 -18.70
N GLY A 154 21.17 0.51 -18.50
CA GLY A 154 20.59 -0.78 -18.13
C GLY A 154 19.84 -0.76 -16.79
N ILE A 155 20.40 -0.12 -15.76
CA ILE A 155 19.72 0.07 -14.46
C ILE A 155 18.43 0.87 -14.62
N LEU A 156 18.49 2.02 -15.31
CA LEU A 156 17.34 2.88 -15.54
C LEU A 156 16.21 2.13 -16.27
N SER A 157 16.55 1.41 -17.34
CA SER A 157 15.59 0.63 -18.13
C SER A 157 14.99 -0.52 -17.32
N MET A 158 15.81 -1.26 -16.56
CA MET A 158 15.31 -2.35 -15.72
C MET A 158 14.41 -1.85 -14.59
N HIS A 159 14.72 -0.70 -13.98
CA HIS A 159 13.90 -0.08 -12.94
C HIS A 159 12.51 0.32 -13.47
N GLU A 160 12.45 1.04 -14.59
CA GLU A 160 11.19 1.39 -15.26
C GLU A 160 10.37 0.13 -15.60
N LYS A 161 11.02 -0.88 -16.20
CA LYS A 161 10.37 -2.13 -16.58
C LYS A 161 9.88 -2.91 -15.35
N LEU A 162 10.61 -2.93 -14.24
CA LEU A 162 10.22 -3.63 -13.02
C LEU A 162 8.88 -3.11 -12.49
N HIS A 163 8.74 -1.79 -12.41
CA HIS A 163 7.52 -1.13 -11.97
C HIS A 163 6.36 -1.37 -12.95
N GLY A 164 6.62 -1.32 -14.26
CA GLY A 164 5.62 -1.67 -15.29
C GLY A 164 5.13 -3.13 -15.22
N LEU A 165 6.01 -4.08 -14.92
CA LEU A 165 5.61 -5.48 -14.68
C LEU A 165 4.77 -5.60 -13.40
N GLY A 166 5.10 -4.87 -12.33
CA GLY A 166 4.27 -4.78 -11.13
C GLY A 166 2.85 -4.29 -11.42
N HIS A 167 2.73 -3.24 -12.23
CA HIS A 167 1.43 -2.74 -12.69
C HIS A 167 0.66 -3.81 -13.47
N THR A 168 1.35 -4.53 -14.37
CA THR A 168 0.77 -5.62 -15.15
C THR A 168 0.27 -6.77 -14.27
N VAL A 169 0.98 -7.08 -13.17
CA VAL A 169 0.51 -8.08 -12.17
C VAL A 169 -0.78 -7.61 -11.51
N ASN A 170 -0.87 -6.36 -11.06
CA ASN A 170 -2.09 -5.81 -10.46
C ASN A 170 -3.28 -5.92 -11.42
N ASP A 171 -3.08 -5.46 -12.65
CA ASP A 171 -4.05 -5.53 -13.73
C ASP A 171 -4.57 -6.95 -13.98
N ALA A 172 -3.68 -7.94 -14.03
CA ALA A 172 -4.05 -9.34 -14.20
C ALA A 172 -4.87 -9.86 -13.01
N MET A 173 -4.50 -9.49 -11.78
CA MET A 173 -5.25 -9.86 -10.58
C MET A 173 -6.66 -9.25 -10.55
N GLN A 174 -6.79 -7.96 -10.91
CA GLN A 174 -8.10 -7.27 -11.00
C GLN A 174 -9.02 -7.89 -12.05
N ARG A 175 -8.47 -8.46 -13.13
CA ARG A 175 -9.22 -9.19 -14.15
C ARG A 175 -9.48 -10.66 -13.82
N GLY A 176 -9.03 -11.16 -12.66
CA GLY A 176 -9.13 -12.57 -12.30
C GLY A 176 -8.19 -13.51 -13.07
N GLU A 177 -7.23 -12.97 -13.82
CA GLU A 177 -6.27 -13.70 -14.67
C GLU A 177 -5.10 -14.27 -13.82
N SER A 178 -5.41 -15.07 -12.79
CA SER A 178 -4.43 -15.56 -11.80
C SER A 178 -3.24 -16.31 -12.41
N GLY A 179 -3.43 -17.02 -13.52
CA GLY A 179 -2.35 -17.71 -14.25
C GLY A 179 -1.34 -16.72 -14.83
N LYS A 180 -1.82 -15.68 -15.51
CA LYS A 180 -1.00 -14.60 -16.09
C LYS A 180 -0.30 -13.80 -14.99
N ALA A 181 -1.00 -13.48 -13.90
CA ALA A 181 -0.40 -12.77 -12.77
C ALA A 181 0.83 -13.52 -12.21
N ARG A 182 0.75 -14.85 -12.07
CA ARG A 182 1.89 -15.69 -11.62
C ARG A 182 3.02 -15.76 -12.64
N GLU A 183 2.72 -15.76 -13.93
CA GLU A 183 3.73 -15.73 -14.99
C GLU A 183 4.50 -14.42 -14.99
N VAL A 184 3.78 -13.29 -15.01
CA VAL A 184 4.39 -11.95 -14.97
C VAL A 184 5.17 -11.77 -13.66
N LEU A 185 4.66 -12.25 -12.52
CA LEU A 185 5.39 -12.23 -11.25
C LEU A 185 6.76 -12.94 -11.33
N LYS A 186 6.86 -14.07 -12.04
CA LYS A 186 8.15 -14.74 -12.23
C LYS A 186 9.13 -13.88 -13.02
N GLU A 187 8.65 -13.21 -14.08
CA GLU A 187 9.46 -12.24 -14.83
C GLU A 187 9.90 -11.07 -13.94
N THR A 188 9.00 -10.52 -13.13
CA THR A 188 9.28 -9.44 -12.19
C THR A 188 10.38 -9.83 -11.19
N VAL A 189 10.33 -11.05 -10.63
CA VAL A 189 11.34 -11.57 -9.70
C VAL A 189 12.70 -11.65 -10.39
N ALA A 190 12.77 -12.27 -11.57
CA ALA A 190 14.03 -12.41 -12.31
C ALA A 190 14.63 -11.04 -12.70
N LEU A 191 13.78 -10.09 -13.08
CA LEU A 191 14.21 -8.73 -13.41
C LEU A 191 14.72 -7.99 -12.17
N SER A 192 14.07 -8.15 -11.01
CA SER A 192 14.51 -7.55 -9.74
C SER A 192 15.88 -8.07 -9.30
N GLU A 193 16.14 -9.37 -9.48
CA GLU A 193 17.44 -9.97 -9.19
C GLU A 193 18.54 -9.40 -10.10
N ARG A 194 18.26 -9.24 -11.39
CA ARG A 194 19.19 -8.62 -12.35
C ARG A 194 19.44 -7.15 -12.04
N LEU A 195 18.41 -6.38 -11.72
CA LEU A 195 18.53 -4.98 -11.28
C LEU A 195 19.39 -4.89 -10.02
N SER A 196 19.15 -5.77 -9.05
CA SER A 196 19.92 -5.83 -7.81
C SER A 196 21.40 -6.12 -8.08
N ALA A 197 21.69 -7.06 -8.98
CA ALA A 197 23.07 -7.38 -9.36
C ALA A 197 23.77 -6.19 -10.06
N SER A 198 23.07 -5.46 -10.94
CA SER A 198 23.64 -4.27 -11.57
C SER A 198 23.89 -3.14 -10.55
N LEU A 199 22.98 -2.93 -9.60
CA LEU A 199 23.18 -1.96 -8.52
C LEU A 199 24.37 -2.35 -7.63
N LEU A 200 24.56 -3.64 -7.32
CA LEU A 200 25.73 -4.11 -6.57
C LEU A 200 27.05 -3.82 -7.29
N ARG A 201 27.10 -3.95 -8.62
CA ARG A 201 28.30 -3.56 -9.38
C ARG A 201 28.61 -2.07 -9.23
N VAL A 202 27.58 -1.22 -9.21
CA VAL A 202 27.77 0.22 -8.97
C VAL A 202 28.26 0.48 -7.55
N VAL A 203 27.73 -0.25 -6.55
CA VAL A 203 28.23 -0.20 -5.16
C VAL A 203 29.72 -0.53 -5.12
N GLU A 204 30.16 -1.61 -5.77
CA GLU A 204 31.57 -2.02 -5.81
C GLU A 204 32.47 -0.93 -6.44
N ILE A 205 32.04 -0.32 -7.55
CA ILE A 205 32.75 0.78 -8.20
C ILE A 205 32.90 1.97 -7.24
N CYS A 206 31.78 2.39 -6.63
CA CYS A 206 31.74 3.54 -5.74
C CYS A 206 32.58 3.33 -4.47
N ARG A 207 32.53 2.15 -3.85
CA ARG A 207 33.36 1.83 -2.67
C ARG A 207 34.83 1.80 -3.01
N GLY A 208 35.21 1.22 -4.15
CA GLY A 208 36.60 1.20 -4.62
C GLY A 208 37.17 2.60 -4.83
N GLN A 209 36.35 3.55 -5.31
CA GLN A 209 36.73 4.96 -5.42
C GLN A 209 36.89 5.64 -4.06
N GLY A 210 35.95 5.39 -3.13
CA GLY A 210 36.03 5.93 -1.77
C GLY A 210 37.28 5.48 -1.01
N GLU A 211 37.76 4.26 -1.25
CA GLU A 211 39.01 3.76 -0.68
C GLU A 211 40.24 4.47 -1.26
N GLN A 212 40.29 4.66 -2.59
CA GLN A 212 41.38 5.37 -3.27
C GLN A 212 41.49 6.84 -2.85
N GLU A 213 40.36 7.54 -2.68
CA GLU A 213 40.33 8.92 -2.21
C GLU A 213 40.84 9.06 -0.76
N ARG A 214 40.52 8.10 0.12
CA ARG A 214 40.99 8.08 1.51
C ARG A 214 42.49 7.82 1.58
N GLU A 215 43.01 6.92 0.75
CA GLU A 215 44.44 6.61 0.67
C GLU A 215 45.24 7.77 0.09
N ALA A 216 44.73 8.44 -0.96
CA ALA A 216 45.35 9.63 -1.56
C ALA A 216 45.31 10.86 -0.63
N SER A 217 44.33 10.95 0.27
CA SER A 217 44.21 12.03 1.26
C SER A 217 45.08 11.80 2.51
N GLY A 218 45.72 10.63 2.65
CA GLY A 218 46.67 10.33 3.72
C GLY A 218 48.03 11.02 3.48
N LEU A 219 48.21 12.23 4.02
CA LEU A 219 49.52 12.90 4.06
C LEU A 219 50.58 12.02 4.76
N PRO A 220 51.79 11.86 4.20
CA PRO A 220 52.88 11.24 4.94
C PRO A 220 53.26 12.14 6.12
N ALA A 221 53.41 11.55 7.31
CA ALA A 221 53.87 12.26 8.50
C ALA A 221 55.18 13.00 8.18
N LEU A 222 55.18 14.32 8.40
CA LEU A 222 56.39 15.13 8.28
C LEU A 222 57.46 14.54 9.21
N PRO A 223 58.71 14.35 8.75
CA PRO A 223 59.76 13.82 9.60
C PRO A 223 59.96 14.75 10.80
N GLU A 224 59.93 14.19 12.01
CA GLU A 224 60.20 14.91 13.24
C GLU A 224 61.53 15.65 13.09
N ARG A 225 61.49 16.98 13.24
CA ARG A 225 62.71 17.78 13.36
C ARG A 225 63.41 17.35 14.65
N THR A 226 64.48 16.59 14.50
CA THR A 226 65.49 16.38 15.55
C THR A 226 66.00 17.75 16.00
N ARG A 227 65.97 17.97 17.32
CA ARG A 227 66.36 19.20 18.01
C ARG A 227 67.79 19.63 17.69
#